data_AF-A0A3B8SVN4-F1
#
_entry.id   AF-A0A3B8SVN4-F1
#
_cell.length_a   1.000
_cell.length_b   1.000
_cell.length_c   1.000
_cell.angle_alpha   90.00
_cell.angle_beta   90.00
_cell.angle_gamma   90.00
#
_symmetry.space_group_name_H-M   'P 1'
#
loop_
_entity.id
_entity.type
_entity.pdbx_description
1 polymer ?
#
loop_
_entity_poly.entity_id
_entity_poly.type
_entity_poly.pdbx_seq_one_letter_code
_entity_poly.pdbx_strand_id
1 'polypeptide(L)'
;MTIEHIDNCQLPTQWGTFDMHGFRETESGKEHVCLVMGDPGHEQPVLIRVHSECLTGDALFSQRCDCGAQLEHAMAAVAAKGSGIILYLRQEGRGIGLLNKIRAYH
;
A
#
# COMPACT_ATOMS: atom_id res chain seq x y z
N MET A 1 17.98 8.10 -2.62
CA MET A 1 16.63 7.83 -2.07
C MET A 1 16.75 7.22 -0.69
N THR A 2 16.84 8.08 0.31
CA THR A 2 16.80 7.69 1.72
C THR A 2 15.36 7.82 2.21
N ILE A 3 14.88 6.82 2.95
CA ILE A 3 13.56 6.83 3.58
C ILE A 3 13.72 6.80 5.09
N GLU A 4 12.90 7.60 5.78
CA GLU A 4 12.85 7.71 7.23
C GLU A 4 11.55 7.07 7.74
N HIS A 5 11.63 6.19 8.73
CA HIS A 5 10.45 5.70 9.45
C HIS A 5 10.03 6.77 10.46
N ILE A 6 8.77 7.23 10.38
CA ILE A 6 8.25 8.33 11.19
C ILE A 6 7.59 7.81 12.45
N ASP A 7 6.57 6.97 12.30
CA ASP A 7 5.81 6.40 13.42
C ASP A 7 4.96 5.21 12.94
N ASN A 8 4.30 4.52 13.87
CA ASN A 8 3.30 3.50 13.55
C ASN A 8 2.07 3.57 14.45
N CYS A 9 0.96 3.00 13.97
CA CYS A 9 -0.26 2.84 14.74
C CYS A 9 -1.05 1.61 14.27
N GLN A 10 -2.00 1.16 15.10
CA GLN A 10 -2.92 0.11 14.68
C GLN A 10 -3.97 0.65 13.70
N LEU A 11 -4.18 -0.10 12.62
CA LEU A 11 -5.21 0.10 11.62
C LEU A 11 -6.17 -1.10 11.62
N PRO A 12 -7.28 -1.03 12.39
CA PRO A 12 -8.36 -2.00 12.29
C PRO A 12 -9.02 -1.93 10.90
N THR A 13 -9.16 -3.07 10.23
CA THR A 13 -9.81 -3.19 8.92
C THR A 13 -10.84 -4.31 8.93
N GLN A 14 -11.62 -4.44 7.86
CA GLN A 14 -12.54 -5.57 7.69
C GLN A 14 -11.86 -6.94 7.58
N TRP A 15 -10.56 -6.99 7.28
CA TRP A 15 -9.78 -8.24 7.19
C TRP A 15 -9.01 -8.57 8.47
N GLY A 16 -8.97 -7.64 9.44
CA GLY A 16 -8.16 -7.76 10.64
C GLY A 16 -7.42 -6.46 10.96
N THR A 17 -6.64 -6.48 12.03
CA THR A 17 -5.83 -5.32 12.45
C THR A 17 -4.44 -5.44 11.86
N PHE A 18 -4.02 -4.39 11.16
CA PHE A 18 -2.64 -4.22 10.69
C PHE A 18 -1.93 -3.20 11.57
N ASP A 19 -0.62 -3.35 11.73
CA ASP A 19 0.26 -2.27 12.17
C ASP A 19 0.64 -1.44 10.94
N MET A 20 0.22 -0.18 10.93
CA MET A 20 0.47 0.76 9.86
C MET A 20 1.70 1.60 10.19
N HIS A 21 2.77 1.41 9.44
CA HIS A 21 4.01 2.17 9.57
C HIS A 21 4.09 3.27 8.52
N GLY A 22 4.35 4.49 8.96
CA GLY A 22 4.55 5.65 8.09
C GLY A 22 6.03 5.86 7.77
N PHE A 23 6.34 6.05 6.49
CA PHE A 23 7.67 6.37 6.00
C PHE A 23 7.66 7.66 5.20
N ARG A 24 8.77 8.40 5.21
CA ARG A 24 8.95 9.62 4.42
C ARG A 24 10.25 9.58 3.63
N GLU A 25 10.20 9.89 2.34
CA GLU A 25 11.39 10.11 1.53
C GLU A 25 12.07 11.43 1.95
N THR A 26 13.37 11.39 2.26
CA THR A 26 14.10 12.58 2.73
C THR A 26 14.28 13.64 1.63
N GLU A 27 14.37 13.23 0.37
CA GLU A 27 14.65 14.11 -0.77
C GLU A 27 13.37 14.76 -1.32
N SER A 28 12.28 13.98 -1.45
CA SER A 28 11.04 14.45 -2.08
C SER A 28 9.96 14.85 -1.08
N GLY A 29 10.08 14.43 0.18
CA GLY A 29 9.04 14.58 1.20
C GLY A 29 7.83 13.66 0.98
N LYS A 30 7.84 12.77 -0.01
CA LYS A 30 6.74 11.82 -0.24
C LYS A 30 6.60 10.87 0.94
N GLU A 31 5.35 10.61 1.30
CA GLU A 31 5.00 9.68 2.36
C GLU A 31 4.63 8.32 1.76
N HIS A 32 4.95 7.26 2.47
CA HIS A 32 4.61 5.89 2.11
C HIS A 32 4.09 5.17 3.33
N VAL A 33 3.30 4.14 3.10
CA VAL A 33 2.76 3.32 4.18
C VAL A 33 3.15 1.88 3.97
N CYS A 34 3.47 1.20 5.07
CA CYS A 34 3.64 -0.24 5.14
C CYS A 34 2.58 -0.78 6.09
N LEU A 35 1.75 -1.71 5.63
CA LEU A 35 0.79 -2.44 6.46
C LEU A 35 1.41 -3.78 6.80
N VAL A 36 1.61 -4.03 8.09
CA VAL A 36 2.18 -5.28 8.60
C VAL A 36 1.09 -6.01 9.37
N MET A 37 0.99 -7.32 9.18
CA MET A 37 0.18 -8.18 10.04
C MET A 37 1.05 -9.28 10.61
N GLY A 38 0.82 -9.61 11.88
CA GLY A 38 1.54 -10.65 12.59
C GLY A 38 3.04 -10.33 12.75
N ASP A 39 3.83 -11.37 13.00
CA ASP A 39 5.29 -11.28 13.05
C ASP A 39 5.87 -11.90 11.76
N PRO A 40 6.21 -11.08 10.74
CA PRO A 40 6.94 -11.54 9.57
C PRO A 40 8.41 -11.78 9.94
N GLY A 41 8.66 -12.84 10.70
CA GLY A 41 10.00 -13.23 11.15
C GLY A 41 10.94 -13.65 10.00
N HIS A 42 12.22 -13.83 10.32
CA HIS A 42 13.28 -14.09 9.34
C HIS A 42 13.43 -15.56 8.92
N GLU A 43 12.77 -16.49 9.60
CA GLU A 43 12.96 -17.93 9.40
C GLU A 43 12.15 -18.51 8.23
N GLN A 44 11.12 -17.80 7.76
CA GLN A 44 10.24 -18.24 6.69
C GLN A 44 10.06 -17.14 5.62
N PRO A 45 9.82 -17.50 4.35
CA PRO A 45 9.47 -16.52 3.33
C PRO A 45 8.23 -15.69 3.73
N VAL A 46 8.42 -14.37 3.78
CA VAL A 46 7.36 -13.41 4.09
C VAL A 46 6.46 -13.20 2.87
N LEU A 47 5.15 -13.20 3.07
CA LEU A 47 4.20 -12.82 2.01
C LEU A 47 4.23 -11.30 1.90
N ILE A 48 4.63 -10.79 0.74
CA ILE A 48 4.75 -9.35 0.50
C ILE A 48 3.96 -8.97 -0.75
N ARG A 49 3.16 -7.90 -0.65
CA ARG A 49 2.58 -7.19 -1.79
C ARG A 49 3.22 -5.81 -1.91
N VAL A 50 3.65 -5.47 -3.12
CA VAL A 50 3.97 -4.08 -3.48
C VAL A 50 2.79 -3.50 -4.26
N HIS A 51 2.21 -2.41 -3.76
CA HIS A 51 1.06 -1.76 -4.35
C HIS A 51 1.38 -0.29 -4.61
N SER A 52 1.41 0.11 -5.88
CA SER A 52 1.48 1.52 -6.25
C SER A 52 0.10 2.15 -6.10
N GLU A 53 0.03 3.27 -5.40
CA GLU A 53 -1.19 4.07 -5.19
C GLU A 53 -1.94 4.31 -6.50
N CYS A 54 -3.25 4.08 -6.44
CA CYS A 54 -4.18 4.39 -7.51
C CYS A 54 -5.47 4.92 -6.89
N LEU A 55 -5.56 6.22 -6.62
CA LEU A 55 -6.72 6.86 -5.96
C LEU A 55 -8.05 6.45 -6.60
N THR A 56 -8.09 6.48 -7.93
CA THR A 56 -9.29 6.14 -8.70
C THR A 56 -9.76 4.70 -8.45
N GLY A 57 -8.84 3.74 -8.38
CA GLY A 57 -9.17 2.34 -8.18
C GLY A 57 -9.35 2.00 -6.69
N ASP A 58 -8.44 2.47 -5.86
CA ASP A 58 -8.31 2.09 -4.45
C ASP A 58 -9.40 2.73 -3.57
N ALA A 59 -9.87 3.94 -3.91
CA ALA A 59 -10.80 4.68 -3.06
C ALA A 59 -12.05 5.20 -3.79
N LEU A 60 -12.00 5.41 -5.10
CA LEU A 60 -13.11 5.98 -5.88
C LEU A 60 -13.85 4.95 -6.74
N PHE A 61 -13.65 3.66 -6.49
CA PHE A 61 -14.40 2.55 -7.08
C PHE A 61 -14.39 2.53 -8.62
N SER A 62 -13.32 3.02 -9.24
CA SER A 62 -13.18 3.05 -10.69
C SER A 62 -13.15 1.64 -11.27
N GLN A 63 -14.02 1.40 -12.25
CA GLN A 63 -14.05 0.15 -13.03
C GLN A 63 -13.07 0.19 -14.23
N ARG A 64 -12.32 1.28 -14.42
CA ARG A 64 -11.33 1.41 -15.52
C ARG A 64 -10.01 0.69 -15.24
N CYS A 65 -9.80 0.26 -14.01
CA CYS A 65 -8.63 -0.48 -13.57
C CYS A 65 -9.04 -1.42 -12.43
N ASP A 66 -8.20 -2.41 -12.16
CA ASP A 66 -8.42 -3.41 -11.11
C ASP A 66 -7.65 -3.12 -9.81
N CYS A 67 -7.02 -1.95 -9.67
CA CYS A 67 -6.15 -1.62 -8.54
C CYS A 67 -6.85 -1.80 -7.17
N GLY A 68 -8.10 -1.34 -7.04
CA GLY A 68 -8.87 -1.53 -5.80
C GLY A 68 -9.07 -3.01 -5.46
N ALA A 69 -9.53 -3.81 -6.43
CA ALA A 69 -9.70 -5.26 -6.24
C ALA A 69 -8.38 -5.97 -5.93
N GLN A 70 -7.27 -5.53 -6.51
CA GLN A 70 -5.94 -6.07 -6.22
C GLN A 70 -5.49 -5.72 -4.78
N LEU A 71 -5.76 -4.52 -4.31
CA LEU A 71 -5.45 -4.11 -2.93
C LEU A 71 -6.28 -4.90 -1.93
N GLU A 72 -7.60 -4.99 -2.16
CA GLU A 72 -8.50 -5.79 -1.32
C GLU A 72 -8.06 -7.26 -1.27
N HIS A 73 -7.71 -7.85 -2.42
CA HIS A 73 -7.23 -9.23 -2.48
C HIS A 73 -5.92 -9.42 -1.70
N ALA A 74 -4.99 -8.46 -1.78
CA ALA A 74 -3.74 -8.51 -1.02
C ALA A 74 -3.97 -8.42 0.49
N MET A 75 -4.86 -7.52 0.93
CA MET A 75 -5.23 -7.40 2.35
C MET A 75 -5.88 -8.67 2.87
N ALA A 76 -6.82 -9.24 2.10
CA ALA A 76 -7.44 -10.52 2.44
C ALA A 76 -6.43 -11.68 2.49
N ALA A 77 -5.50 -11.75 1.53
CA ALA A 77 -4.50 -12.81 1.48
C ALA A 77 -3.50 -12.73 2.65
N VAL A 78 -3.04 -11.53 3.01
CA VAL A 78 -2.20 -11.32 4.19
C VAL A 78 -2.96 -11.70 5.46
N ALA A 79 -4.22 -11.28 5.58
CA ALA A 79 -5.08 -11.66 6.69
C ALA A 79 -5.30 -13.18 6.82
N ALA A 80 -5.57 -13.86 5.72
CA ALA A 80 -5.75 -15.31 5.69
C ALA A 80 -4.46 -16.06 6.08
N LYS A 81 -3.29 -15.53 5.73
CA LYS A 81 -1.99 -16.08 6.15
C LYS A 81 -1.70 -15.79 7.63
N GLY A 82 -2.27 -14.71 8.19
CA GLY A 82 -2.03 -14.24 9.56
C GLY A 82 -0.66 -13.56 9.76
N SER A 83 0.16 -13.50 8.72
CA SER A 83 1.46 -12.81 8.72
C SER A 83 1.82 -12.35 7.31
N GLY A 84 2.21 -11.09 7.15
CA GLY A 84 2.61 -10.52 5.87
C GLY A 84 2.69 -9.00 5.84
N ILE A 85 3.10 -8.48 4.69
CA ILE A 85 3.41 -7.06 4.49
C ILE A 85 2.77 -6.54 3.19
N ILE A 86 2.19 -5.34 3.24
CA ILE A 86 1.73 -4.61 2.07
C ILE A 86 2.43 -3.25 2.04
N LEU A 87 3.24 -3.02 1.02
CA LEU A 87 3.87 -1.73 0.76
C LEU A 87 2.95 -0.88 -0.12
N TYR A 88 2.39 0.18 0.44
CA TYR A 88 1.57 1.16 -0.28
C TYR A 88 2.43 2.35 -0.70
N LEU A 89 2.88 2.31 -1.95
CA LEU A 89 3.79 3.29 -2.51
C LEU A 89 3.02 4.43 -3.18
N ARG A 90 3.11 5.66 -2.64
CA ARG A 90 2.49 6.87 -3.18
C ARG A 90 3.14 7.37 -4.48
N GLN A 91 3.02 6.54 -5.52
CA GLN A 91 3.56 6.72 -6.87
C GLN A 91 2.42 6.71 -7.89
N GLU A 92 1.40 7.53 -7.63
CA GLU A 92 0.20 7.64 -8.45
C GLU A 92 0.50 7.78 -9.96
N GLY A 93 -0.30 7.08 -10.77
CA GLY A 93 -0.18 7.10 -12.23
C GLY A 93 1.14 6.54 -12.75
N ARG A 94 1.79 5.60 -12.04
CA ARG A 94 3.16 5.13 -12.36
C ARG A 94 4.19 6.27 -12.26
N GLY A 95 3.99 7.15 -11.28
CA GLY A 95 4.89 8.27 -10.99
C GLY A 95 4.59 9.59 -11.72
N ILE A 96 3.65 9.63 -12.66
CA ILE A 96 3.28 10.88 -13.36
C ILE A 96 2.32 11.77 -12.55
N GLY A 97 1.77 11.23 -11.46
CA GLY A 97 0.79 11.91 -10.60
C GLY A 97 -0.64 11.85 -11.13
N LEU A 98 -1.59 12.15 -10.24
CA LEU A 98 -3.03 12.00 -10.51
C LEU A 98 -3.49 12.86 -11.70
N LEU A 99 -3.05 14.12 -11.79
CA LEU A 99 -3.50 15.04 -12.83
C LEU A 99 -3.10 14.58 -14.23
N ASN A 100 -1.87 14.08 -14.39
CA ASN A 100 -1.42 13.56 -15.68
C ASN A 100 -2.07 12.22 -16.01
N LYS A 101 -2.36 11.38 -15.01
CA LYS A 101 -3.18 10.17 -15.19
C LYS A 101 -4.59 10.51 -15.70
N ILE A 102 -5.24 11.54 -15.15
CA ILE A 102 -6.55 12.02 -15.63
C ILE A 102 -6.45 12.48 -17.08
N ARG A 103 -5.40 13.24 -17.44
CA ARG A 103 -5.17 13.65 -18.84
C ARG A 103 -5.00 12.46 -19.78
N ALA A 104 -4.34 11.39 -19.33
CA ALA A 104 -4.12 10.17 -20.11
C ALA A 104 -5.36 9.26 -20.24
N TYR A 105 -6.46 9.58 -19.56
CA TYR A 105 -7.74 8.89 -19.71
C TYR A 105 -8.60 9.42 -20.88
N HIS A 106 -8.09 10.42 -21.59
CA HIS A 106 -8.64 10.99 -22.82
C HIS A 106 -7.65 10.76 -23.97
#